data_AF-R7VJL7-F1
#
_entry.id   AF-R7VJL7-F1
#
_cell.length_a   1.000
_cell.length_b   1.000
_cell.length_c   1.000
_cell.angle_alpha   90.00
_cell.angle_beta   90.00
_cell.angle_gamma   90.00
#
_symmetry.space_group_name_H-M   'P 1'
#
loop_
_entity.id
_entity.type
_entity.pdbx_description
1 polymer ?
#
loop_
_entity_poly.entity_id
_entity_poly.type
_entity_poly.pdbx_seq_one_letter_code
_entity_poly.pdbx_strand_id
1 'polypeptide(L)'
;MATLLFYLSVASCFCFGWAEIFSRHSFSVFNLNKTFTIESIGVRFGLECVARCAQDPECFGSEWNDPICRLANRGVHPILTGTVIDSAVYLRKNYTEYLAALHSEQFGGSGGEYFTDENQYLQFGNLNAIWISVDKTAIRGVTATYGSHKGPKHGLISGTNSTDYTLQPGELVQSVTVREYSCCVFAIQLHTSVGRQSDMMGVAEGDTKTCDLSPRCLGFIAGRFEYAFDGLYFYTVPC
;
A
#
# COMPACT_ATOMS: atom_id res chain seq x y z
N MET A 1 41.40 -24.13 -34.20
CA MET A 1 40.89 -22.89 -33.57
C MET A 1 39.86 -22.30 -34.51
N ALA A 2 38.60 -22.19 -34.02
CA ALA A 2 37.41 -21.42 -34.47
C ALA A 2 37.30 -20.92 -35.93
N THR A 3 36.17 -20.92 -36.66
CA THR A 3 34.78 -21.45 -36.58
C THR A 3 34.20 -21.18 -37.99
N LEU A 4 33.45 -22.14 -38.56
CA LEU A 4 32.70 -22.14 -39.85
C LEU A 4 31.62 -21.02 -39.89
N LEU A 5 31.46 -20.17 -40.93
CA LEU A 5 30.69 -20.32 -42.22
C LEU A 5 29.23 -20.78 -42.01
N PHE A 6 28.11 -20.27 -42.57
CA PHE A 6 27.66 -19.44 -43.72
C PHE A 6 26.37 -18.68 -43.28
N TYR A 7 26.01 -17.44 -43.67
CA TYR A 7 25.54 -16.84 -44.95
C TYR A 7 24.04 -16.99 -45.31
N LEU A 8 23.43 -15.84 -45.67
CA LEU A 8 22.15 -15.55 -46.37
C LEU A 8 20.82 -15.91 -45.68
N SER A 9 19.65 -15.30 -45.94
CA SER A 9 19.19 -13.96 -46.37
C SER A 9 17.66 -14.06 -46.59
N VAL A 10 16.94 -12.93 -46.45
CA VAL A 10 15.64 -12.59 -47.08
C VAL A 10 14.32 -13.20 -46.54
N ALA A 11 13.52 -12.30 -45.96
CA ALA A 11 12.08 -12.01 -46.14
C ALA A 11 10.95 -13.03 -45.85
N SER A 12 10.01 -12.51 -45.03
CA SER A 12 8.53 -12.51 -45.14
C SER A 12 7.69 -13.80 -45.28
N CYS A 13 6.64 -13.82 -44.45
CA CYS A 13 5.34 -14.50 -44.61
C CYS A 13 5.28 -16.03 -44.57
N PHE A 14 4.69 -16.60 -43.50
CA PHE A 14 3.31 -17.12 -43.47
C PHE A 14 2.99 -17.73 -42.09
N CYS A 15 1.73 -17.58 -41.67
CA CYS A 15 1.13 -18.24 -40.51
C CYS A 15 1.04 -19.77 -40.71
N PHE A 16 1.23 -20.56 -39.64
CA PHE A 16 0.27 -21.55 -39.08
C PHE A 16 0.95 -22.49 -38.06
N GLY A 17 0.23 -22.76 -36.96
CA GLY A 17 0.49 -23.82 -35.97
C GLY A 17 1.59 -23.45 -34.97
N TRP A 18 1.38 -23.43 -33.66
CA TRP A 18 0.74 -24.46 -32.84
C TRP A 18 0.16 -23.84 -31.57
N ALA A 19 -1.09 -24.20 -31.27
CA ALA A 19 -1.56 -24.29 -29.90
C ALA A 19 -1.19 -25.70 -29.41
N GLU A 20 -0.37 -25.80 -28.37
CA GLU A 20 -0.37 -26.85 -27.34
C GLU A 20 0.93 -26.72 -26.54
N ILE A 21 0.81 -26.23 -25.30
CA ILE A 21 1.40 -26.72 -24.04
C ILE A 21 1.08 -25.63 -23.00
N PHE A 22 -0.11 -25.76 -22.41
CA PHE A 22 -0.40 -25.24 -21.08
C PHE A 22 -0.37 -26.43 -20.12
N SER A 23 0.59 -26.47 -19.19
CA SER A 23 0.39 -27.13 -17.88
C SER A 23 0.26 -26.00 -16.86
N ARG A 24 -0.97 -25.58 -16.56
CA ARG A 24 -1.81 -26.07 -15.45
C ARG A 24 -1.18 -25.80 -14.08
N HIS A 25 -1.54 -24.67 -13.47
CA HIS A 25 -2.06 -24.64 -12.10
C HIS A 25 -3.21 -23.63 -12.03
N SER A 26 -4.43 -24.13 -11.83
CA SER A 26 -5.65 -23.36 -11.61
C SER A 26 -5.87 -23.25 -10.11
N PHE A 27 -6.14 -22.05 -9.58
CA PHE A 27 -6.79 -21.88 -8.28
C PHE A 27 -8.19 -21.29 -8.49
N SER A 28 -9.18 -21.89 -7.83
CA SER A 28 -10.61 -21.57 -7.93
C SER A 28 -11.03 -20.64 -6.79
N VAL A 29 -11.80 -19.59 -7.08
CA VAL A 29 -12.69 -18.95 -6.10
C VAL A 29 -14.06 -18.80 -6.72
N PHE A 30 -15.06 -19.20 -5.98
CA PHE A 30 -16.41 -19.56 -6.37
C PHE A 30 -17.39 -18.38 -6.07
N ASN A 31 -18.17 -17.83 -7.04
CA ASN A 31 -19.47 -17.12 -6.81
C ASN A 31 -20.74 -17.69 -7.56
N LEU A 32 -21.77 -18.28 -6.92
CA LEU A 32 -21.91 -18.46 -5.48
C LEU A 32 -20.78 -19.28 -4.84
N ASN A 33 -19.81 -19.86 -5.55
CA ASN A 33 -19.87 -20.93 -6.56
C ASN A 33 -19.58 -20.84 -8.10
N LYS A 34 -18.93 -19.81 -8.70
CA LYS A 34 -18.16 -19.82 -9.97
C LYS A 34 -16.95 -18.85 -10.08
N THR A 35 -15.89 -19.33 -10.73
CA THR A 35 -14.52 -18.78 -10.87
C THR A 35 -14.32 -17.95 -12.13
N PHE A 36 -13.64 -16.80 -12.00
CA PHE A 36 -13.04 -16.06 -13.12
C PHE A 36 -11.52 -16.18 -13.06
N THR A 37 -10.92 -16.65 -14.15
CA THR A 37 -9.47 -16.65 -14.35
C THR A 37 -9.13 -15.41 -15.17
N ILE A 38 -8.46 -14.44 -14.56
CA ILE A 38 -7.89 -13.31 -15.29
C ILE A 38 -6.38 -13.40 -15.15
N GLU A 39 -5.71 -13.67 -16.28
CA GLU A 39 -4.24 -13.65 -16.37
C GLU A 39 -3.75 -12.22 -16.11
N SER A 40 -3.05 -12.05 -14.99
CA SER A 40 -2.62 -10.76 -14.42
C SER A 40 -1.65 -9.96 -15.30
N ILE A 41 -1.11 -10.58 -16.35
CA ILE A 41 -0.20 -9.92 -17.29
C ILE A 41 -0.99 -9.04 -18.27
N GLY A 42 -2.14 -9.51 -18.79
CA GLY A 42 -2.95 -8.74 -19.74
C GLY A 42 -3.62 -7.51 -19.13
N VAL A 43 -4.01 -7.58 -17.85
CA VAL A 43 -4.70 -6.48 -17.15
C VAL A 43 -3.78 -5.30 -16.90
N ARG A 44 -2.51 -5.55 -16.57
CA ARG A 44 -1.53 -4.50 -16.30
C ARG A 44 -1.21 -3.68 -17.55
N PHE A 45 -1.02 -4.35 -18.70
CA PHE A 45 -0.83 -3.68 -19.99
C PHE A 45 -2.09 -2.93 -20.45
N GLY A 46 -3.28 -3.49 -20.20
CA GLY A 46 -4.55 -2.81 -20.49
C GLY A 46 -4.72 -1.52 -19.68
N LEU A 47 -4.40 -1.56 -18.38
CA LEU A 47 -4.49 -0.39 -17.49
C LEU A 47 -3.47 0.71 -17.83
N GLU A 48 -2.26 0.35 -18.27
CA GLU A 48 -1.26 1.35 -18.71
C GLU A 48 -1.65 2.03 -20.04
N CYS A 49 -2.19 1.29 -21.04
CA CYS A 49 -2.74 1.92 -22.27
C CYS A 49 -3.94 2.84 -21.90
N VAL A 50 -4.87 2.38 -21.04
CA VAL A 50 -6.06 3.17 -20.65
C VAL A 50 -5.69 4.42 -19.85
N ALA A 51 -4.72 4.33 -18.93
CA ALA A 51 -4.26 5.48 -18.15
C ALA A 51 -3.57 6.54 -19.02
N ARG A 52 -2.80 6.12 -20.05
CA ARG A 52 -2.21 7.05 -21.03
C ARG A 52 -3.26 7.74 -21.89
N CYS A 53 -4.24 6.99 -22.41
CA CYS A 53 -5.31 7.58 -23.22
C CYS A 53 -6.27 8.48 -22.42
N ALA A 54 -6.36 8.31 -21.09
CA ALA A 54 -7.16 9.19 -20.24
C ALA A 54 -6.48 10.55 -19.95
N GLN A 55 -5.16 10.67 -20.16
CA GLN A 55 -4.40 11.90 -19.95
C GLN A 55 -4.31 12.76 -21.23
N ASP A 56 -4.50 12.16 -22.40
CA ASP A 56 -4.54 12.84 -23.69
C ASP A 56 -5.74 12.36 -24.54
N PRO A 57 -6.84 13.14 -24.61
CA PRO A 57 -8.03 12.78 -25.39
C PRO A 57 -7.78 12.63 -26.90
N GLU A 58 -6.69 13.20 -27.44
CA GLU A 58 -6.35 13.12 -28.86
C GLU A 58 -5.73 11.76 -29.26
N CYS A 59 -5.36 10.92 -28.27
CA CYS A 59 -4.84 9.56 -28.51
C CYS A 59 -5.82 8.61 -29.23
N PHE A 60 -7.11 8.94 -29.32
CA PHE A 60 -8.07 8.09 -30.02
C PHE A 60 -7.87 8.03 -31.55
N GLY A 61 -7.10 8.96 -32.15
CA GLY A 61 -6.96 9.09 -33.60
C GLY A 61 -5.63 8.62 -34.22
N SER A 62 -4.49 8.85 -33.55
CA SER A 62 -3.17 8.76 -34.22
C SER A 62 -2.21 7.69 -33.67
N GLU A 63 -2.43 7.16 -32.46
CA GLU A 63 -1.48 6.23 -31.80
C GLU A 63 -1.85 4.74 -31.89
N TRP A 64 -2.78 4.36 -32.76
CA TRP A 64 -3.09 2.95 -33.06
C TRP A 64 -1.96 2.18 -33.76
N ASN A 65 -0.79 2.80 -33.93
CA ASN A 65 0.43 2.16 -34.40
C ASN A 65 1.30 1.61 -33.26
N ASP A 66 0.96 1.84 -31.99
CA ASP A 66 1.64 1.19 -30.88
C ASP A 66 1.37 -0.34 -30.90
N PRO A 67 2.40 -1.20 -30.98
CA PRO A 67 2.26 -2.65 -30.99
C PRO A 67 1.50 -3.20 -29.78
N ILE A 68 1.59 -2.53 -28.62
CA ILE A 68 0.99 -2.94 -27.35
C ILE A 68 -0.53 -2.74 -27.39
N CYS A 69 -1.01 -1.57 -27.81
CA CYS A 69 -2.46 -1.33 -27.88
C CYS A 69 -3.11 -2.09 -29.07
N ARG A 70 -2.35 -2.53 -30.09
CA ARG A 70 -2.81 -3.48 -31.13
C ARG A 70 -3.00 -4.91 -30.61
N LEU A 71 -2.11 -5.37 -29.72
CA LEU A 71 -2.22 -6.70 -29.10
C LEU A 71 -3.43 -6.78 -28.17
N ALA A 72 -3.72 -5.70 -27.43
CA ALA A 72 -4.93 -5.61 -26.60
C ALA A 72 -6.23 -5.67 -27.42
N ASN A 73 -6.28 -5.02 -28.60
CA ASN A 73 -7.49 -4.95 -29.42
C ASN A 73 -7.76 -6.20 -30.28
N ARG A 74 -6.79 -7.08 -30.50
CA ARG A 74 -7.00 -8.31 -31.28
C ARG A 74 -7.51 -9.50 -30.46
N GLY A 75 -7.57 -9.38 -29.14
CA GLY A 75 -8.00 -10.47 -28.25
C GLY A 75 -9.09 -10.12 -27.24
N VAL A 76 -9.43 -8.85 -27.05
CA VAL A 76 -10.42 -8.45 -26.04
C VAL A 76 -11.76 -8.15 -26.70
N HIS A 77 -12.74 -9.02 -26.46
CA HIS A 77 -14.12 -8.85 -26.91
C HIS A 77 -14.68 -7.51 -26.37
N PRO A 78 -15.36 -6.67 -27.18
CA PRO A 78 -15.83 -5.33 -26.77
C PRO A 78 -16.75 -5.33 -25.53
N ILE A 79 -17.37 -6.48 -25.22
CA ILE A 79 -18.15 -6.67 -23.99
C ILE A 79 -17.25 -6.70 -22.74
N LEU A 80 -16.05 -7.29 -22.82
CA LEU A 80 -15.09 -7.33 -21.71
C LEU A 80 -14.47 -5.96 -21.43
N THR A 81 -14.30 -5.11 -22.44
CA THR A 81 -13.80 -3.74 -22.26
C THR A 81 -14.78 -2.89 -21.46
N GLY A 82 -16.09 -3.02 -21.71
CA GLY A 82 -17.12 -2.38 -20.89
C GLY A 82 -17.10 -2.87 -19.44
N THR A 83 -16.92 -4.18 -19.22
CA THR A 83 -16.86 -4.75 -17.85
C THR A 83 -15.61 -4.30 -17.10
N VAL A 84 -14.45 -4.18 -17.76
CA VAL A 84 -13.20 -3.72 -17.14
C VAL A 84 -13.26 -2.24 -16.79
N ILE A 85 -13.89 -1.40 -17.63
CA ILE A 85 -14.04 0.04 -17.38
C ILE A 85 -15.03 0.27 -16.22
N ASP A 86 -16.18 -0.40 -16.20
CA ASP A 86 -17.13 -0.29 -15.08
C ASP A 86 -16.54 -0.84 -13.77
N SER A 87 -15.76 -1.91 -13.82
CA SER A 87 -15.06 -2.44 -12.65
C SER A 87 -13.98 -1.47 -12.14
N ALA A 88 -13.24 -0.81 -13.04
CA ALA A 88 -12.22 0.17 -12.68
C ALA A 88 -12.85 1.46 -12.10
N VAL A 89 -13.98 1.91 -12.64
CA VAL A 89 -14.71 3.08 -12.12
C VAL A 89 -15.39 2.77 -10.79
N TYR A 90 -15.96 1.57 -10.61
CA TYR A 90 -16.52 1.11 -9.34
C TYR A 90 -15.45 0.91 -8.27
N LEU A 91 -14.29 0.36 -8.64
CA LEU A 91 -13.10 0.31 -7.78
C LEU A 91 -12.66 1.71 -7.37
N ARG A 92 -12.61 2.68 -8.29
CA ARG A 92 -12.17 4.05 -8.01
C ARG A 92 -13.13 4.82 -7.10
N LYS A 93 -14.45 4.64 -7.27
CA LYS A 93 -15.48 5.31 -6.43
C LYS A 93 -15.50 4.76 -5.01
N ASN A 94 -15.40 3.44 -4.85
CA ASN A 94 -15.18 2.82 -3.54
C ASN A 94 -13.79 3.15 -2.96
N TYR A 95 -12.75 3.27 -3.81
CA TYR A 95 -11.43 3.74 -3.36
C TYR A 95 -11.53 5.13 -2.75
N THR A 96 -12.28 6.05 -3.35
CA THR A 96 -12.34 7.45 -2.89
C THR A 96 -13.08 7.60 -1.55
N GLU A 97 -14.14 6.81 -1.33
CA GLU A 97 -14.86 6.78 -0.04
C GLU A 97 -14.10 5.99 1.05
N TYR A 98 -13.32 4.98 0.66
CA TYR A 98 -12.39 4.26 1.54
C TYR A 98 -11.13 5.09 1.88
N LEU A 99 -10.70 5.96 0.94
CA LEU A 99 -9.51 6.82 1.02
C LEU A 99 -9.76 8.22 1.59
N ALA A 100 -10.98 8.57 1.98
CA ALA A 100 -11.18 9.70 2.88
C ALA A 100 -10.65 9.29 4.26
N ALA A 101 -9.34 9.06 4.35
CA ALA A 101 -8.64 8.79 5.59
C ALA A 101 -8.76 10.06 6.42
N LEU A 102 -9.55 9.97 7.48
CA LEU A 102 -9.62 11.03 8.47
C LEU A 102 -8.38 10.89 9.34
N HIS A 103 -7.60 11.95 9.44
CA HIS A 103 -6.46 11.97 10.35
C HIS A 103 -6.84 12.59 11.69
N SER A 104 -6.16 12.15 12.75
CA SER A 104 -6.19 12.81 14.04
C SER A 104 -5.70 14.25 13.95
N GLU A 105 -5.89 15.03 15.01
CA GLU A 105 -5.02 16.19 15.22
C GLU A 105 -3.55 15.77 15.25
N GLN A 106 -2.67 16.74 15.00
CA GLN A 106 -1.25 16.50 15.18
C GLN A 106 -0.92 16.40 16.66
N PHE A 107 -0.22 15.32 17.04
CA PHE A 107 0.47 15.24 18.32
C PHE A 107 1.90 15.76 18.18
N GLY A 108 2.39 16.51 19.15
CA GLY A 108 3.69 17.16 19.17
C GLY A 108 3.76 18.47 18.35
N GLY A 109 4.94 18.80 17.84
CA GLY A 109 5.24 20.03 17.11
C GLY A 109 5.43 19.84 15.61
N SER A 110 5.43 20.93 14.85
CA SER A 110 5.57 20.95 13.39
C SER A 110 7.03 20.88 12.87
N GLY A 111 7.99 20.53 13.74
CA GLY A 111 9.40 20.39 13.40
C GLY A 111 9.68 19.19 12.50
N GLY A 112 10.89 19.10 11.95
CA GLY A 112 11.40 17.94 11.21
C GLY A 112 10.79 17.63 9.84
N GLU A 113 11.37 16.60 9.23
CA GLU A 113 10.99 16.07 7.91
C GLU A 113 9.73 15.21 8.01
N TYR A 114 8.79 15.45 7.10
CA TYR A 114 7.53 14.70 7.05
C TYR A 114 7.74 13.30 6.48
N PHE A 115 7.12 12.30 7.10
CA PHE A 115 7.01 10.95 6.57
C PHE A 115 5.57 10.46 6.61
N THR A 116 5.25 9.47 5.77
CA THR A 116 3.95 8.78 5.76
C THR A 116 4.10 7.32 5.36
N ASP A 117 3.33 6.44 5.99
CA ASP A 117 3.23 5.03 5.64
C ASP A 117 2.04 4.70 4.74
N GLU A 118 1.35 5.69 4.18
CA GLU A 118 0.15 5.48 3.35
C GLU A 118 0.36 4.41 2.27
N ASN A 119 1.46 4.49 1.51
CA ASN A 119 1.78 3.51 0.48
C ASN A 119 1.98 2.09 1.04
N GLN A 120 2.51 1.96 2.25
CA GLN A 120 2.69 0.66 2.91
C GLN A 120 1.33 0.05 3.24
N TYR A 121 0.42 0.85 3.79
CA TYR A 121 -0.95 0.42 4.07
C TYR A 121 -1.71 0.05 2.80
N LEU A 122 -1.66 0.89 1.76
CA LEU A 122 -2.35 0.62 0.50
C LEU A 122 -1.85 -0.65 -0.20
N GLN A 123 -0.56 -0.96 -0.06
CA GLN A 123 0.05 -2.12 -0.71
C GLN A 123 -0.05 -3.41 0.10
N PHE A 124 0.07 -3.33 1.43
CA PHE A 124 0.25 -4.50 2.30
C PHE A 124 -0.89 -4.71 3.31
N GLY A 125 -1.84 -3.77 3.40
CA GLY A 125 -3.02 -3.85 4.23
C GLY A 125 -2.82 -3.30 5.64
N ASN A 126 -3.59 -3.82 6.59
CA ASN A 126 -3.69 -3.26 7.94
C ASN A 126 -2.39 -3.31 8.73
N LEU A 127 -2.23 -2.37 9.66
CA LEU A 127 -1.19 -2.41 10.68
C LEU A 127 -1.27 -3.74 11.45
N ASN A 128 -0.12 -4.38 11.64
CA ASN A 128 0.03 -5.67 12.33
C ASN A 128 0.99 -5.57 13.52
N ALA A 129 2.04 -4.75 13.41
CA ALA A 129 2.96 -4.52 14.52
C ALA A 129 3.55 -3.12 14.46
N ILE A 130 3.97 -2.61 15.61
CA ILE A 130 4.75 -1.38 15.72
C ILE A 130 6.00 -1.64 16.56
N TRP A 131 7.11 -1.06 16.14
CA TRP A 131 8.37 -1.05 16.86
C TRP A 131 8.78 0.39 17.12
N ILE A 132 9.09 0.70 18.37
CA ILE A 132 9.49 2.03 18.82
C ILE A 132 10.92 1.95 19.35
N SER A 133 11.81 2.80 18.82
CA SER A 133 13.13 3.05 19.36
C SER A 133 13.07 4.25 20.29
N VAL A 134 13.67 4.11 21.47
CA VAL A 134 13.60 5.11 22.54
C VAL A 134 15.01 5.32 23.08
N ASP A 135 15.37 6.55 23.39
CA ASP A 135 16.55 6.83 24.20
C ASP A 135 16.16 7.36 25.59
N LYS A 136 17.08 7.99 26.31
CA LYS A 136 16.78 8.50 27.66
C LYS A 136 15.73 9.62 27.69
N THR A 137 15.48 10.27 26.55
CA THR A 137 14.74 11.54 26.49
C THR A 137 13.53 11.49 25.59
N ALA A 138 13.49 10.68 24.53
CA ALA A 138 12.37 10.69 23.60
C ALA A 138 12.28 9.41 22.75
N ILE A 139 11.18 9.29 22.01
CA ILE A 139 11.11 8.39 20.87
C ILE A 139 12.09 8.88 19.80
N ARG A 140 12.98 7.98 19.39
CA ARG A 140 13.99 8.21 18.36
C ARG A 140 13.63 7.62 17.02
N GLY A 141 12.80 6.59 16.98
CA GLY A 141 12.36 6.05 15.72
C GLY A 141 11.15 5.15 15.84
N VAL A 142 10.46 4.99 14.73
CA VAL A 142 9.26 4.15 14.60
C VAL A 142 9.39 3.29 13.37
N THR A 143 8.90 2.06 13.45
CA THR A 143 8.72 1.19 12.29
C THR A 143 7.42 0.43 12.45
N ALA A 144 6.51 0.60 11.50
CA ALA A 144 5.28 -0.16 11.44
C ALA A 144 5.42 -1.37 10.50
N THR A 145 4.67 -2.43 10.79
CA THR A 145 4.51 -3.60 9.92
C THR A 145 3.07 -3.63 9.44
N TYR A 146 2.87 -3.68 8.13
CA TYR A 146 1.57 -3.74 7.47
C TYR A 146 1.40 -5.11 6.84
N GLY A 147 0.36 -5.84 7.23
CA GLY A 147 0.24 -7.27 6.92
C GLY A 147 1.49 -8.05 7.37
N SER A 148 2.20 -8.66 6.42
CA SER A 148 3.49 -9.32 6.65
C SER A 148 4.71 -8.49 6.26
N HIS A 149 4.52 -7.27 5.76
CA HIS A 149 5.59 -6.41 5.28
C HIS A 149 6.04 -5.41 6.35
N LYS A 150 7.33 -5.45 6.69
CA LYS A 150 7.95 -4.46 7.57
C LYS A 150 8.22 -3.19 6.78
N GLY A 151 7.58 -2.08 7.18
CA GLY A 151 7.71 -0.79 6.54
C GLY A 151 9.09 -0.14 6.73
N PRO A 152 9.29 1.05 6.15
CA PRO A 152 10.49 1.83 6.32
C PRO A 152 10.69 2.25 7.79
N LYS A 153 11.94 2.52 8.15
CA LYS A 153 12.26 3.05 9.45
C LYS A 153 12.17 4.57 9.39
N HIS A 154 11.37 5.15 10.28
CA HIS A 154 11.26 6.59 10.46
C HIS A 154 12.07 7.01 11.66
N GLY A 155 13.05 7.89 11.45
CA GLY A 155 13.93 8.43 12.49
C GLY A 155 15.22 7.65 12.76
N LEU A 156 15.83 7.94 13.91
CA LEU A 156 17.11 7.40 14.35
C LEU A 156 16.96 6.00 14.97
N ILE A 157 17.84 5.10 14.55
CA ILE A 157 17.87 3.69 15.01
C ILE A 157 18.72 3.56 16.29
N SER A 158 19.45 4.60 16.68
CA SER A 158 20.40 4.58 17.80
C SER A 158 19.75 4.78 19.18
N GLY A 159 18.51 4.34 19.37
CA GLY A 159 17.91 4.30 20.71
C GLY A 159 18.64 3.30 21.60
N THR A 160 18.70 3.60 22.90
CA THR A 160 19.28 2.69 23.89
C THR A 160 18.34 1.53 24.21
N ASN A 161 17.05 1.73 24.00
CA ASN A 161 16.00 0.75 24.24
C ASN A 161 15.06 0.67 23.03
N SER A 162 14.40 -0.45 22.88
CA SER A 162 13.31 -0.58 21.91
C SER A 162 12.21 -1.48 22.44
N THR A 163 10.98 -1.19 22.03
CA THR A 163 9.80 -1.97 22.40
C THR A 163 9.01 -2.29 21.14
N ASP A 164 8.53 -3.51 21.04
CA ASP A 164 7.62 -3.98 20.00
C ASP A 164 6.25 -4.33 20.58
N TYR A 165 5.22 -4.11 19.77
CA TYR A 165 3.86 -4.59 20.04
C TYR A 165 3.29 -5.20 18.77
N THR A 166 2.85 -6.45 18.87
CA THR A 166 2.25 -7.21 17.76
C THR A 166 0.78 -7.50 18.05
N LEU A 167 -0.06 -7.20 17.07
CA LEU A 167 -1.49 -7.46 17.07
C LEU A 167 -1.74 -8.94 16.81
N GLN A 168 -2.80 -9.48 17.41
CA GLN A 168 -3.34 -10.78 17.06
C GLN A 168 -3.99 -10.73 15.68
N PRO A 169 -4.14 -11.89 15.00
CA PRO A 169 -4.89 -11.95 13.74
C PRO A 169 -6.30 -11.35 13.88
N GLY A 170 -6.60 -10.32 13.08
CA GLY A 170 -7.89 -9.62 13.09
C GLY A 170 -8.07 -8.58 14.20
N GLU A 171 -7.09 -8.40 15.08
CA GLU A 171 -7.06 -7.33 16.08
C GLU A 171 -6.78 -5.98 15.40
N LEU A 172 -7.57 -4.97 15.72
CA LEU A 172 -7.47 -3.62 15.14
C LEU A 172 -7.23 -2.60 16.25
N VAL A 173 -6.46 -1.55 15.97
CA VAL A 173 -6.26 -0.44 16.93
C VAL A 173 -7.45 0.51 16.84
N GLN A 174 -8.11 0.76 17.98
CA GLN A 174 -9.32 1.59 18.09
C GLN A 174 -9.12 2.88 18.87
N SER A 175 -8.07 2.97 19.70
CA SER A 175 -7.63 4.25 20.23
C SER A 175 -6.13 4.24 20.47
N VAL A 176 -5.54 5.44 20.48
CA VAL A 176 -4.12 5.62 20.74
C VAL A 176 -3.98 6.66 21.84
N THR A 177 -3.26 6.32 22.90
CA THR A 177 -2.86 7.26 23.93
C THR A 177 -1.43 7.72 23.65
N VAL A 178 -1.22 9.02 23.64
CA VAL A 178 0.06 9.66 23.36
C VAL A 178 0.48 10.49 24.56
N ARG A 179 1.77 10.48 24.88
CA ARG A 179 2.38 11.50 25.73
C ARG A 179 3.17 12.48 24.89
N GLU A 180 2.87 13.76 25.05
CA GLU A 180 3.54 14.84 24.34
C GLU A 180 3.92 15.97 25.29
N TYR A 181 5.01 16.66 24.98
CA TYR A 181 5.39 17.87 25.69
C TYR A 181 6.05 18.85 24.74
N SER A 182 5.55 20.08 24.75
CA SER A 182 6.02 21.16 23.88
C SER A 182 5.94 20.78 22.39
N CYS A 183 7.02 20.24 21.82
CA CYS A 183 7.16 19.99 20.39
C CYS A 183 7.48 18.54 20.05
N CYS A 184 7.43 17.61 21.01
CA CYS A 184 7.83 16.22 20.79
C CYS A 184 6.80 15.22 21.33
N VAL A 185 6.77 14.06 20.70
CA VAL A 185 6.06 12.86 21.15
C VAL A 185 7.01 11.96 21.92
N PHE A 186 6.65 11.67 23.17
CA PHE A 186 7.51 10.97 24.13
C PHE A 186 7.11 9.52 24.35
N ALA A 187 5.81 9.20 24.25
CA ALA A 187 5.34 7.83 24.37
C ALA A 187 4.03 7.59 23.62
N ILE A 188 3.80 6.34 23.25
CA ILE A 188 2.59 5.87 22.57
C ILE A 188 2.11 4.57 23.21
N GLN A 189 0.81 4.45 23.42
CA GLN A 189 0.14 3.23 23.84
C GLN A 189 -1.03 2.95 22.90
N LEU A 190 -1.11 1.72 22.40
CA LEU A 190 -2.17 1.27 21.51
C LEU A 190 -3.24 0.53 22.31
N HIS A 191 -4.51 0.81 22.02
CA HIS A 191 -5.68 0.14 22.58
C HIS A 191 -6.49 -0.48 21.45
N THR A 192 -6.91 -1.73 21.60
CA THR A 192 -7.39 -2.54 20.48
C THR A 192 -8.84 -3.00 20.61
N SER A 193 -9.41 -3.44 19.49
CA SER A 193 -10.79 -3.91 19.36
C SER A 193 -11.15 -5.12 20.23
N VAL A 194 -10.14 -5.83 20.75
CA VAL A 194 -10.32 -6.98 21.64
C VAL A 194 -10.06 -6.64 23.10
N GLY A 195 -9.89 -5.36 23.44
CA GLY A 195 -9.65 -4.88 24.80
C GLY A 195 -8.23 -5.09 25.30
N ARG A 196 -7.28 -5.43 24.42
CA ARG A 196 -5.84 -5.43 24.76
C ARG A 196 -5.28 -4.02 24.65
N GLN A 197 -4.24 -3.78 25.43
CA GLN A 197 -3.42 -2.57 25.33
C GLN A 197 -1.94 -2.94 25.31
N SER A 198 -1.14 -2.18 24.57
CA SER A 198 0.31 -2.26 24.71
C SER A 198 0.76 -1.65 26.04
N ASP A 199 2.01 -1.88 26.43
CA ASP A 199 2.65 -0.99 27.39
C ASP A 199 2.77 0.43 26.80
N MET A 200 3.02 1.43 27.65
CA MET A 200 3.34 2.79 27.22
C MET A 200 4.76 2.80 26.63
N MET A 201 4.87 2.73 25.30
CA MET A 201 6.14 2.62 24.57
C MET A 201 6.77 4.01 24.41
N GLY A 202 7.83 4.28 25.16
CA GLY A 202 8.47 5.59 25.17
C GLY A 202 9.06 5.94 26.54
N VAL A 203 9.10 7.24 26.85
CA VAL A 203 9.52 7.76 28.16
C VAL A 203 8.32 8.32 28.92
N ALA A 204 8.43 8.38 30.26
CA ALA A 204 7.34 8.79 31.14
C ALA A 204 7.10 10.31 31.21
N GLU A 205 7.54 11.08 30.21
CA GLU A 205 7.45 12.54 30.16
C GLU A 205 6.23 13.00 29.35
N GLY A 206 5.72 14.18 29.69
CA GLY A 206 4.67 14.89 28.94
C GLY A 206 3.23 14.61 29.38
N ASP A 207 2.34 15.44 28.83
CA ASP A 207 0.91 15.38 29.06
C ASP A 207 0.30 14.22 28.27
N THR A 208 -0.66 13.54 28.88
CA THR A 208 -1.34 12.40 28.24
C THR A 208 -2.57 12.88 27.48
N LYS A 209 -2.63 12.52 26.19
CA LYS A 209 -3.79 12.71 25.33
C LYS A 209 -4.23 11.37 24.75
N THR A 210 -5.51 11.23 24.48
CA THR A 210 -6.06 10.02 23.83
C THR A 210 -6.82 10.41 22.58
N CYS A 211 -6.48 9.75 21.48
CA CYS A 211 -7.19 9.80 20.22
C CYS A 211 -8.12 8.59 20.13
N ASP A 212 -9.43 8.80 20.26
CA ASP A 212 -10.42 7.78 19.95
C ASP A 212 -10.60 7.70 18.43
N LEU A 213 -10.44 6.50 17.87
CA LEU A 213 -10.56 6.25 16.43
C LEU A 213 -11.94 5.66 16.09
N SER A 214 -12.74 5.27 17.09
CA SER A 214 -14.06 4.66 16.90
C SER A 214 -15.02 5.60 16.14
N PRO A 215 -15.84 5.09 15.19
CA PRO A 215 -16.07 3.69 14.82
C PRO A 215 -15.07 3.13 13.78
N ARG A 216 -13.98 3.85 13.50
CA ARG A 216 -12.92 3.50 12.56
C ARG A 216 -11.75 2.83 13.30
N CYS A 217 -10.76 2.36 12.55
CA CYS A 217 -9.52 1.83 13.10
C CYS A 217 -8.31 2.56 12.53
N LEU A 218 -7.16 2.39 13.18
CA LEU A 218 -5.89 2.89 12.67
C LEU A 218 -5.53 2.18 11.35
N GLY A 219 -5.44 2.95 10.27
CA GLY A 219 -4.93 2.48 8.99
C GLY A 219 -3.41 2.54 8.95
N PHE A 220 -2.87 3.76 8.99
CA PHE A 220 -1.43 4.02 8.94
C PHE A 220 -1.03 5.23 9.79
N ILE A 221 0.27 5.36 9.97
CA ILE A 221 0.88 6.50 10.67
C ILE A 221 1.57 7.43 9.68
N ALA A 222 1.54 8.71 10.02
CA ALA A 222 2.41 9.72 9.42
C ALA A 222 2.98 10.58 10.55
N GLY A 223 4.00 11.36 10.26
CA GLY A 223 4.63 12.15 11.31
C GLY A 223 5.72 13.03 10.79
N ARG A 224 6.48 13.58 11.74
CA ARG A 224 7.64 14.40 11.46
C ARG A 224 8.78 14.04 12.38
N PHE A 225 9.98 14.05 11.82
CA PHE A 225 11.18 13.65 12.55
C PHE A 225 12.38 14.51 12.15
N GLU A 226 13.15 14.96 13.14
CA GLU A 226 14.50 15.52 12.93
C GLU A 226 15.53 14.85 13.85
N TYR A 227 15.36 15.05 15.16
CA TYR A 227 16.22 14.48 16.20
C TYR A 227 15.43 13.58 17.13
N ALA A 228 14.23 14.02 17.51
CA ALA A 228 13.22 13.26 18.20
C ALA A 228 11.99 13.15 17.29
N PHE A 229 11.00 12.39 17.74
CA PHE A 229 9.71 12.38 17.09
C PHE A 229 8.98 13.70 17.35
N ASP A 230 9.11 14.66 16.43
CA ASP A 230 8.51 15.99 16.55
C ASP A 230 6.99 15.92 16.46
N GLY A 231 6.47 15.19 15.46
CA GLY A 231 5.05 15.16 15.16
C GLY A 231 4.52 13.78 14.84
N LEU A 232 3.27 13.48 15.21
CA LEU A 232 2.59 12.24 14.85
C LEU A 232 1.13 12.47 14.48
N TYR A 233 0.70 11.76 13.43
CA TYR A 233 -0.66 11.73 12.92
C TYR A 233 -1.12 10.28 12.79
N PHE A 234 -2.35 10.03 13.18
CA PHE A 234 -3.02 8.73 13.01
C PHE A 234 -4.08 8.85 11.93
N TYR A 235 -3.93 8.11 10.85
CA TYR A 235 -4.91 8.08 9.77
C TYR A 235 -5.85 6.91 9.97
N THR A 236 -7.16 7.18 9.92
CA THR A 236 -8.20 6.20 10.22
C THR A 236 -8.91 5.69 8.97
N VAL A 237 -9.24 4.41 8.97
CA VAL A 237 -9.93 3.69 7.90
C VAL A 237 -11.14 2.94 8.46
N PRO A 238 -12.14 2.59 7.65
CA PRO A 238 -13.21 1.70 8.10
C PRO A 238 -12.62 0.39 8.67
N CYS A 239 -13.16 -0.09 9.80
CA CYS A 239 -12.74 -1.33 10.45
C CYS A 239 -13.04 -2.58 9.60
#